data_AF-A0A0R1L7T2-F1
#
_entry.id   AF-A0A0R1L7T2-F1
#
_cell.length_a   1.000
_cell.length_b   1.000
_cell.length_c   1.000
_cell.angle_alpha   90.00
_cell.angle_beta   90.00
_cell.angle_gamma   90.00
#
_symmetry.space_group_name_H-M   'P 1'
#
loop_
_entity.id
_entity.type
_entity.pdbx_description
1 polymer ?
#
loop_
_entity_poly.entity_id
_entity_poly.type
_entity_poly.pdbx_seq_one_letter_code
_entity_poly.pdbx_strand_id
1 'polypeptide(L)'
;MNIKLITAIITISLALVFYTIGVFSERKSGSLKLKQILFFGVGLLFDMTGTTIMSSIANSSATVTPMLHLVTGMAAIILMAFHFIWAAYVLWLGSKKSKVNFHKFSLVVWLFWLIPYVAGLVMGMTS
;
A
#
# COMPACT_ATOMS: atom_id res chain seq x y z
N MET A 1 -9.82 -19.77 -13.68
CA MET A 1 -8.91 -18.78 -13.05
C MET A 1 -7.75 -19.52 -12.40
N ASN A 2 -6.52 -19.06 -12.62
CA ASN A 2 -5.33 -19.64 -12.00
C ASN A 2 -5.32 -19.31 -10.48
N ILE A 3 -5.05 -20.29 -9.62
CA ILE A 3 -5.00 -20.12 -8.16
C ILE A 3 -4.11 -18.93 -7.76
N LYS A 4 -3.01 -18.70 -8.51
CA LYS A 4 -2.09 -17.58 -8.33
C LYS A 4 -2.76 -16.21 -8.50
N LEU A 5 -3.66 -16.08 -9.48
CA LEU A 5 -4.36 -14.83 -9.76
C LEU A 5 -5.36 -14.50 -8.65
N ILE A 6 -6.11 -15.50 -8.17
CA ILE A 6 -7.04 -15.35 -7.05
C ILE A 6 -6.26 -14.91 -5.80
N THR A 7 -5.14 -15.58 -5.50
CA THR A 7 -4.29 -15.22 -4.36
C THR A 7 -3.75 -13.79 -4.50
N ALA A 8 -3.30 -13.37 -5.68
CA ALA A 8 -2.80 -12.00 -5.92
C ALA A 8 -3.88 -10.93 -5.68
N ILE A 9 -5.09 -11.14 -6.19
CA ILE A 9 -6.21 -10.21 -6.00
C ILE A 9 -6.58 -10.11 -4.52
N ILE A 10 -6.62 -11.26 -3.83
CA ILE A 10 -6.89 -11.30 -2.39
C ILE A 10 -5.80 -10.54 -1.61
N THR A 11 -4.52 -10.80 -1.85
CA THR A 11 -3.44 -10.12 -1.11
C THR A 11 -3.41 -8.61 -1.35
N ILE A 12 -3.55 -8.14 -2.60
CA ILE A 12 -3.59 -6.69 -2.87
C ILE A 12 -4.86 -6.06 -2.25
N SER A 13 -6.00 -6.74 -2.28
CA SER A 13 -7.23 -6.23 -1.64
C SER A 13 -7.09 -6.15 -0.12
N LEU A 14 -6.44 -7.14 0.51
CA LEU A 14 -6.10 -7.07 1.93
C LEU A 14 -5.16 -5.91 2.21
N ALA A 15 -4.16 -5.66 1.34
CA ALA A 15 -3.28 -4.50 1.47
C ALA A 15 -4.07 -3.18 1.51
N LEU A 16 -5.01 -2.99 0.58
CA LEU A 16 -5.91 -1.82 0.55
C LEU A 16 -6.69 -1.69 1.86
N VAL A 17 -7.29 -2.79 2.35
CA VAL A 17 -8.09 -2.79 3.58
C VAL A 17 -7.24 -2.40 4.78
N PHE A 18 -6.08 -3.04 4.97
CA PHE A 18 -5.20 -2.74 6.09
C PHE A 18 -4.67 -1.31 6.04
N TYR A 19 -4.31 -0.81 4.86
CA TYR A 19 -3.87 0.58 4.71
C TYR A 19 -4.97 1.58 5.03
N THR A 20 -6.17 1.35 4.52
CA THR A 20 -7.32 2.21 4.78
C THR A 20 -7.65 2.22 6.27
N ILE A 21 -7.64 1.06 6.92
CA ILE A 21 -7.83 0.97 8.38
C ILE A 21 -6.70 1.72 9.10
N GLY A 22 -5.44 1.57 8.70
CA GLY A 22 -4.31 2.29 9.29
C GLY A 22 -4.49 3.81 9.25
N VAL A 23 -4.79 4.38 8.07
CA VAL A 23 -4.95 5.83 7.87
C VAL A 23 -6.19 6.37 8.56
N PHE A 24 -7.34 5.70 8.43
CA PHE A 24 -8.59 6.18 9.03
C PHE A 24 -8.63 5.97 10.54
N SER A 25 -8.03 4.89 11.05
CA SER A 25 -7.85 4.68 12.49
C SER A 25 -6.92 5.73 13.09
N GLU A 26 -5.89 6.15 12.36
CA GLU A 26 -5.05 7.26 12.78
C GLU A 26 -5.85 8.56 12.89
N ARG A 27 -6.61 8.91 11.84
CA ARG A 27 -7.47 10.10 11.82
C ARG A 27 -8.49 10.09 12.96
N LYS A 28 -9.10 8.94 13.24
CA LYS A 28 -10.06 8.78 14.34
C LYS A 28 -9.39 8.87 15.71
N SER A 29 -8.19 8.34 15.86
CA SER A 29 -7.45 8.36 17.13
C SER A 29 -6.76 9.70 17.41
N GLY A 30 -6.69 10.61 16.42
CA GLY A 30 -6.08 11.94 16.52
C GLY A 30 -4.57 11.93 16.83
N SER A 31 -3.95 10.76 16.88
CA SER A 31 -2.54 10.58 17.22
C SER A 31 -2.04 9.25 16.68
N LEU A 32 -0.80 9.25 16.19
CA LEU A 32 -0.10 8.05 15.76
C LEU A 32 0.19 7.14 16.97
N LYS A 33 -0.27 5.88 16.91
CA LYS A 33 0.03 4.82 17.90
C LYS A 33 0.65 3.61 17.19
N LEU A 34 1.19 2.68 17.99
CA LEU A 34 1.82 1.46 17.51
C LEU A 34 0.88 0.59 16.65
N LYS A 35 -0.43 0.58 16.97
CA LYS A 35 -1.43 -0.19 16.21
C LYS A 35 -1.51 0.24 14.75
N GLN A 36 -1.46 1.54 14.46
CA GLN A 36 -1.50 2.04 13.07
C GLN A 36 -0.25 1.65 12.30
N ILE A 37 0.93 1.70 12.94
CA ILE A 37 2.19 1.23 12.34
C ILE A 37 2.08 -0.24 11.98
N LEU A 38 1.52 -1.07 12.87
CA LEU A 38 1.34 -2.49 12.61
C LEU A 38 0.42 -2.72 11.40
N PHE A 39 -0.66 -1.95 11.27
CA PHE A 39 -1.51 -1.99 10.08
C PHE A 39 -0.78 -1.57 8.79
N PHE A 40 0.03 -0.51 8.84
CA PHE A 40 0.85 -0.10 7.69
C PHE A 40 1.87 -1.16 7.30
N GLY A 41 2.55 -1.78 8.26
CA GLY A 41 3.52 -2.84 8.00
C GLY A 41 2.88 -4.08 7.40
N VAL A 42 1.76 -4.53 7.95
CA VAL A 42 0.99 -5.67 7.41
C VAL A 42 0.46 -5.34 6.01
N GLY A 43 -0.07 -4.13 5.80
CA GLY A 43 -0.50 -3.66 4.48
C GLY A 43 0.64 -3.68 3.46
N LEU A 44 1.82 -3.18 3.82
CA LEU A 44 3.02 -3.17 2.96
C LEU A 44 3.45 -4.60 2.57
N LEU A 45 3.46 -5.54 3.53
CA LEU A 45 3.81 -6.93 3.26
C LEU A 45 2.83 -7.58 2.28
N PHE A 46 1.53 -7.33 2.45
CA PHE A 46 0.51 -7.81 1.52
C PHE A 46 0.66 -7.18 0.13
N ASP A 47 1.00 -5.89 0.06
CA ASP A 47 1.18 -5.17 -1.21
C ASP A 47 2.41 -5.69 -1.99
N MET A 48 3.55 -5.85 -1.31
CA MET A 48 4.75 -6.46 -1.89
C MET A 48 4.48 -7.90 -2.35
N THR A 49 3.78 -8.69 -1.54
CA THR A 49 3.45 -10.08 -1.87
C THR A 49 2.49 -10.15 -3.07
N GLY A 50 1.46 -9.30 -3.08
CA GLY A 50 0.53 -9.20 -4.20
C GLY A 50 1.23 -8.80 -5.50
N THR A 51 2.07 -7.76 -5.45
CA THR A 51 2.82 -7.25 -6.60
C THR A 51 3.83 -8.28 -7.13
N THR A 52 4.53 -9.00 -6.27
CA THR A 52 5.47 -10.06 -6.68
C THR A 52 4.76 -11.23 -7.35
N ILE A 53 3.61 -11.66 -6.83
CA ILE A 53 2.80 -12.70 -7.47
C ILE A 53 2.27 -12.21 -8.83
N MET A 54 1.76 -10.98 -8.92
CA MET A 54 1.28 -10.38 -10.17
C MET A 54 2.39 -10.30 -11.23
N SER A 55 3.60 -9.88 -10.82
CA SER A 55 4.77 -9.81 -11.69
C SER A 55 5.21 -11.19 -12.17
N SER A 56 5.15 -12.22 -11.30
CA SER A 56 5.40 -13.61 -11.71
C SER A 56 4.37 -14.11 -12.73
N ILE A 57 3.09 -13.74 -12.58
CA ILE A 57 2.03 -14.07 -13.54
C ILE A 57 2.30 -13.37 -14.88
N ALA A 58 2.56 -12.06 -14.88
CA ALA A 58 2.82 -11.29 -16.10
C ALA A 58 4.01 -11.87 -16.90
N ASN A 59 5.10 -12.21 -16.20
CA ASN A 59 6.27 -12.86 -16.81
C ASN A 59 5.95 -14.26 -17.37
N SER A 60 5.09 -15.03 -16.71
CA SER A 60 4.70 -16.38 -17.17
C SER A 60 3.71 -16.35 -18.33
N SER A 61 2.90 -15.29 -18.42
CA SER A 61 1.83 -15.14 -19.41
C SER A 61 2.25 -14.35 -20.66
N ALA A 62 3.52 -13.93 -20.75
CA ALA A 62 4.04 -13.03 -21.80
C ALA A 62 3.20 -11.75 -21.98
N THR A 63 2.45 -11.36 -20.93
CA THR A 63 1.57 -10.19 -20.96
C THR A 63 2.42 -8.94 -20.77
N VAL A 64 2.38 -8.04 -21.76
CA VAL A 64 3.07 -6.74 -21.67
C VAL A 64 2.36 -5.90 -20.61
N THR A 65 2.99 -5.76 -19.45
CA THR A 65 2.51 -4.83 -18.41
C THR A 65 2.89 -3.41 -18.80
N PRO A 66 1.95 -2.46 -18.87
CA PRO A 66 2.28 -1.08 -19.21
C PRO A 66 3.35 -0.49 -18.27
N MET A 67 4.39 0.09 -18.86
CA MET A 67 5.52 0.65 -18.11
C MET A 67 5.08 1.68 -17.06
N LEU A 68 4.03 2.47 -17.37
CA LEU A 68 3.45 3.44 -16.44
C LEU A 68 2.92 2.79 -15.16
N HIS A 69 2.25 1.64 -15.25
CA HIS A 69 1.76 0.93 -14.07
C HIS A 69 2.91 0.34 -13.25
N LEU A 70 3.93 -0.19 -13.92
CA LEU A 70 5.10 -0.76 -13.25
C LEU A 70 5.86 0.31 -12.45
N VAL A 71 6.09 1.47 -13.07
CA VAL A 71 6.77 2.61 -12.43
C VAL A 71 5.92 3.19 -11.29
N THR A 72 4.63 3.43 -11.51
CA THR A 72 3.74 3.98 -10.47
C THR A 72 3.53 3.02 -9.30
N GLY A 73 3.42 1.72 -9.57
CA GLY A 73 3.33 0.67 -8.55
C GLY A 73 4.59 0.59 -7.71
N MET A 74 5.77 0.57 -8.33
CA MET A 74 7.04 0.55 -7.60
C MET A 74 7.25 1.84 -6.80
N ALA A 75 6.91 3.00 -7.37
CA ALA A 75 6.97 4.27 -6.65
C ALA A 75 6.05 4.26 -5.42
N ALA A 76 4.86 3.66 -5.52
CA ALA A 76 3.95 3.54 -4.39
C ALA A 76 4.48 2.62 -3.29
N ILE A 77 5.06 1.45 -3.63
CA ILE A 77 5.68 0.56 -2.62
C ILE A 77 6.82 1.28 -1.88
N ILE A 78 7.68 2.01 -2.61
CA ILE A 78 8.78 2.78 -2.01
C ILE A 78 8.23 3.87 -1.08
N LEU A 79 7.24 4.63 -1.54
CA LEU A 79 6.59 5.68 -0.75
C LEU A 79 5.95 5.12 0.52
N MET A 80 5.32 3.95 0.42
CA MET A 80 4.69 3.22 1.52
C MET A 80 5.69 2.70 2.54
N ALA A 81 6.83 2.16 2.07
CA ALA A 81 7.92 1.73 2.93
C ALA A 81 8.53 2.92 3.68
N PHE A 82 8.78 4.02 2.96
CA PHE A 82 9.24 5.27 3.57
C PHE A 82 8.24 5.78 4.62
N HIS A 83 6.95 5.76 4.30
CA HIS A 83 5.89 6.15 5.22
C HIS A 83 5.87 5.30 6.50
N PHE A 84 6.03 3.97 6.38
CA PHE A 84 6.12 3.06 7.53
C PHE A 84 7.32 3.38 8.44
N ILE A 85 8.50 3.59 7.84
CA ILE A 85 9.72 3.96 8.58
C ILE A 85 9.53 5.33 9.26
N TRP A 86 8.95 6.29 8.54
CA TRP A 86 8.65 7.61 9.08
C TRP A 86 7.63 7.54 10.24
N ALA A 87 6.63 6.65 10.15
CA ALA A 87 5.68 6.42 11.23
C ALA A 87 6.38 5.86 12.49
N ALA A 88 7.27 4.90 12.33
CA ALA A 88 8.09 4.38 13.43
C ALA A 88 8.96 5.47 14.06
N TYR A 89 9.61 6.29 13.23
CA TYR A 89 10.41 7.42 13.69
C TYR A 89 9.57 8.45 14.48
N VAL A 90 8.43 8.88 13.94
CA VAL A 90 7.53 9.84 14.63
C VAL A 90 6.94 9.25 15.91
N LEU A 91 6.72 7.93 15.98
CA LEU A 91 6.23 7.32 17.22
C LEU A 91 7.29 7.32 18.32
N TRP A 92 8.54 6.97 18.01
CA TRP A 92 9.61 6.87 19.01
C TRP A 92 10.28 8.22 19.35
N LEU A 93 10.62 9.02 18.34
CA LEU A 93 11.36 10.27 18.52
C LEU A 93 10.50 11.52 18.31
N GLY A 94 9.29 11.37 17.76
CA GLY A 94 8.45 12.52 17.39
C GLY A 94 7.79 13.22 18.59
N SER A 95 7.68 14.54 18.47
CA SER A 95 6.93 15.38 19.40
C SER A 95 5.42 15.06 19.37
N LYS A 96 4.67 15.45 20.42
CA LYS A 96 3.20 15.33 20.43
C LYS A 96 2.56 16.00 19.21
N LYS A 97 3.09 17.15 18.77
CA LYS A 97 2.59 17.88 17.59
C LYS A 97 2.81 17.10 16.30
N SER A 98 3.97 16.45 16.15
CA SER A 98 4.27 15.59 15.00
C SER A 98 3.33 14.38 14.94
N LYS A 99 3.06 13.73 16.08
CA LYS A 99 2.13 12.58 16.17
C LYS A 99 0.69 12.94 15.83
N VAL A 100 0.26 14.16 16.16
CA VAL A 100 -1.10 14.64 15.86
C VAL A 100 -1.21 15.06 14.40
N ASN A 101 -0.18 15.65 13.79
CA ASN A 101 -0.23 16.09 12.39
C ASN A 101 0.05 14.98 11.37
N PHE A 102 0.53 13.81 11.81
CA PHE A 102 0.96 12.72 10.93
C PHE A 102 -0.16 12.20 10.01
N HIS A 103 -1.42 12.19 10.46
CA HIS A 103 -2.58 11.80 9.64
C HIS A 103 -2.71 12.55 8.31
N LYS A 104 -2.25 13.81 8.23
CA LYS A 104 -2.25 14.57 6.96
C LYS A 104 -1.28 13.96 5.96
N PHE A 105 -0.11 13.55 6.43
CA PHE A 105 0.90 12.89 5.62
C PHE A 105 0.43 11.50 5.19
N SER A 106 -0.12 10.70 6.12
CA SER A 106 -0.68 9.38 5.82
C SER A 106 -1.76 9.42 4.74
N LEU A 107 -2.64 10.42 4.79
CA LEU A 107 -3.72 10.58 3.81
C LEU A 107 -3.17 10.87 2.40
N VAL A 108 -2.15 11.72 2.30
CA VAL A 108 -1.48 12.02 1.01
C VAL A 108 -0.85 10.74 0.45
N VAL A 109 -0.05 10.03 1.25
CA VAL A 109 0.61 8.79 0.81
C VAL A 109 -0.42 7.75 0.35
N TRP A 110 -1.52 7.59 1.08
CA TRP A 110 -2.60 6.67 0.73
C TRP A 110 -3.30 7.05 -0.59
N LEU A 111 -3.54 8.33 -0.85
CA LEU A 111 -4.08 8.80 -2.13
C LEU A 111 -3.14 8.50 -3.29
N PHE A 112 -1.83 8.70 -3.11
CA PHE A 112 -0.83 8.36 -4.14
C PHE A 112 -0.78 6.86 -4.43
N TRP A 113 -0.93 6.01 -3.40
CA TRP A 113 -0.98 4.57 -3.56
C TRP A 113 -2.25 4.08 -4.26
N LEU A 114 -3.37 4.81 -4.13
CA LEU A 114 -4.62 4.48 -4.83
C LEU A 114 -4.46 4.52 -6.37
N ILE A 115 -3.56 5.36 -6.89
CA ILE A 115 -3.32 5.55 -8.32
C ILE A 115 -2.90 4.24 -9.00
N PRO A 116 -1.78 3.58 -8.62
CA PRO A 116 -1.40 2.31 -9.22
C PRO A 116 -2.40 1.20 -8.90
N TYR A 117 -3.05 1.19 -7.72
CA TYR A 117 -4.07 0.19 -7.41
C TYR A 117 -5.24 0.23 -8.42
N VAL A 118 -5.81 1.42 -8.64
CA VAL A 118 -6.91 1.60 -9.60
C VAL A 118 -6.45 1.33 -11.03
N ALA A 119 -5.26 1.79 -11.42
CA ALA A 119 -4.68 1.47 -12.72
C ALA A 119 -4.56 -0.05 -12.94
N GLY A 120 -4.07 -0.78 -11.92
CA GLY A 120 -3.99 -2.24 -11.89
C GLY A 120 -5.35 -2.90 -12.09
N LEU A 121 -6.36 -2.43 -11.36
CA LEU A 121 -7.72 -2.96 -11.40
C LEU A 121 -8.35 -2.76 -12.79
N VAL A 122 -8.25 -1.55 -13.35
CA VAL A 122 -8.78 -1.24 -14.69
C VAL A 122 -8.13 -2.13 -15.75
N MET A 123 -6.80 -2.27 -15.74
CA MET A 123 -6.12 -3.15 -16.70
C MET A 123 -6.52 -4.61 -16.54
N GLY A 124 -6.69 -5.09 -15.29
CA GLY A 124 -7.15 -6.45 -15.02
C GLY A 124 -8.58 -6.73 -15.49
N MET A 125 -9.42 -5.69 -15.61
CA MET A 125 -10.78 -5.81 -16.15
C MET A 125 -10.83 -5.71 -17.69
N THR A 126 -9.88 -5.00 -18.31
CA THR A 126 -9.84 -4.80 -19.76
C THR A 126 -8.95 -5.80 -20.52
N SER A 127 -8.25 -6.70 -19.81
CA SER A 127 -7.34 -7.70 -20.39
C SER A 127 -7.96 -9.10 -20.44
#